data_AF-G3P1V8-F1
#
_entry.id   AF-G3P1V8-F1
#
_cell.length_a   1.000
_cell.length_b   1.000
_cell.length_c   1.000
_cell.angle_alpha   90.00
_cell.angle_beta   90.00
_cell.angle_gamma   90.00
#
_symmetry.space_group_name_H-M   'P 1'
#
loop_
_entity.id
_entity.type
_entity.pdbx_description
1 polymer ?
#
loop_
_entity_poly.entity_id
_entity_poly.type
_entity_poly.pdbx_seq_one_letter_code
_entity_poly.pdbx_strand_id
1 'polypeptide(L)'
;MGGQAKGKKKSKPKKKDNRRNTDAGFVGLSPQERMKLRVHEKAKKKTAEKYSVEQLLEKTEEYMDSFDFEMAGLFCQRALDVESTNLQALDMQGHICSELGDTQKAKGISFMHLSPDVGHSKYMYLGQSHTGQEAVDYYTKGIQVLLSTLEKNAEAGAAVPHGVNTELPTAKDVCIAYCSMAEIYLTDLCMEEGAADKCKEFIERALQYHHDNPEALQLMASYLFSTERNQEGKEYLLKSVGLWLPAQKQSAASFSTEEDMQDDIPPYESRVTTAKLLIETEEYEVTCAPTLCCCWSVFVWYLSGWVCHLQLEKAKEQQERDGRDVTEVEAEEWKALKELYSKLRCDDQPMLEHVEQLLGELGGELAGEEGDAPLNEDYEPCSDDDEEEEEGDDVEAPMEH
;
A
#
# COMPACT_ATOMS: atom_id res chain seq x y z
N MET A 1 -100.87 27.01 4.10
CA MET A 1 -99.58 27.38 3.50
C MET A 1 -98.49 26.92 4.45
N GLY A 2 -97.52 26.15 3.95
CA GLY A 2 -96.48 25.41 4.72
C GLY A 2 -95.61 26.28 5.63
N GLY A 3 -94.70 25.76 6.46
CA GLY A 3 -94.06 24.46 6.54
C GLY A 3 -92.81 24.61 7.41
N GLN A 4 -92.56 23.61 8.27
CA GLN A 4 -91.28 23.14 8.84
C GLN A 4 -90.24 24.10 9.46
N ALA A 5 -90.14 23.97 10.79
CA ALA A 5 -88.96 23.68 11.65
C ALA A 5 -87.50 23.77 11.13
N LYS A 6 -86.64 24.32 12.01
CA LYS A 6 -85.32 23.82 12.51
C LYS A 6 -84.67 24.97 13.30
N GLY A 7 -83.97 24.85 14.43
CA GLY A 7 -83.42 23.76 15.23
C GLY A 7 -82.28 24.36 16.06
N LYS A 8 -82.34 24.27 17.40
CA LYS A 8 -81.37 24.84 18.37
C LYS A 8 -79.93 24.35 18.13
N LYS A 9 -78.93 25.23 18.23
CA LYS A 9 -77.52 24.86 18.49
C LYS A 9 -77.07 25.33 19.87
N LYS A 10 -76.73 24.36 20.73
CA LYS A 10 -76.12 24.51 22.06
C LYS A 10 -74.62 24.79 21.96
N SER A 11 -74.10 25.48 22.98
CA SER A 11 -72.70 25.84 23.23
C SER A 11 -71.74 24.64 23.34
N LYS A 12 -70.45 24.86 23.02
CA LYS A 12 -69.32 24.06 23.54
C LYS A 12 -68.14 24.97 23.97
N PRO A 13 -67.29 24.52 24.92
CA PRO A 13 -66.44 25.38 25.75
C PRO A 13 -64.98 25.46 25.28
N LYS A 14 -64.26 26.48 25.79
CA LYS A 14 -62.81 26.72 25.62
C LYS A 14 -61.98 25.49 26.01
N LYS A 15 -61.16 25.00 25.08
CA LYS A 15 -60.17 23.93 25.32
C LYS A 15 -58.87 24.56 25.82
N LYS A 16 -58.45 24.15 27.02
CA LYS A 16 -57.21 24.51 27.70
C LYS A 16 -56.05 23.78 26.99
N ASP A 17 -55.12 24.52 26.40
CA ASP A 17 -53.90 23.95 25.81
C ASP A 17 -53.01 23.41 26.93
N ASN A 18 -52.97 22.09 27.06
CA ASN A 18 -52.07 21.40 27.96
C ASN A 18 -50.84 20.97 27.14
N ARG A 19 -49.91 21.90 26.90
CA ARG A 19 -48.58 21.55 26.37
C ARG A 19 -47.83 20.80 27.47
N ARG A 20 -47.84 19.46 27.40
CA ARG A 20 -46.88 18.62 28.13
C ARG A 20 -45.49 18.98 27.64
N ASN A 21 -44.66 19.40 28.60
CA ASN A 21 -43.26 19.73 28.40
C ASN A 21 -42.49 18.42 28.22
N THR A 22 -42.27 18.00 26.98
CA THR A 22 -41.46 16.82 26.62
C THR A 22 -39.99 17.20 26.37
N ASP A 23 -39.49 18.24 27.05
CA ASP A 23 -38.11 18.74 26.92
C ASP A 23 -37.20 18.18 28.04
N ALA A 24 -37.39 16.92 28.45
CA ALA A 24 -36.56 16.29 29.47
C ALA A 24 -35.09 16.04 29.02
N GLY A 25 -34.80 16.13 27.71
CA GLY A 25 -33.46 15.93 27.14
C GLY A 25 -32.69 17.19 26.73
N PHE A 26 -33.26 18.40 26.86
CA PHE A 26 -32.68 19.64 26.32
C PHE A 26 -32.18 20.64 27.39
N VAL A 27 -31.97 20.18 28.62
CA VAL A 27 -31.54 21.04 29.73
C VAL A 27 -30.10 21.51 29.47
N GLY A 28 -29.92 22.82 29.25
CA GLY A 28 -28.61 23.46 29.06
C GLY A 28 -28.27 23.95 27.64
N LEU A 29 -29.01 23.54 26.60
CA LEU A 29 -28.69 23.90 25.22
C LEU A 29 -29.32 25.23 24.78
N SER A 30 -28.55 26.04 24.05
CA SER A 30 -28.99 27.30 23.44
C SER A 30 -30.12 27.09 22.42
N PRO A 31 -30.94 28.11 22.14
CA PRO A 31 -32.01 28.01 21.14
C PRO A 31 -31.55 27.56 19.74
N GLN A 32 -30.31 27.91 19.36
CA GLN A 32 -29.71 27.54 18.08
C GLN A 32 -29.32 26.05 18.05
N GLU A 33 -28.77 25.51 19.14
CA GLU A 33 -28.42 24.09 19.24
C GLU A 33 -29.67 23.20 19.23
N ARG A 34 -30.75 23.62 19.90
CA ARG A 34 -32.05 22.93 19.87
C ARG A 34 -32.67 22.89 18.48
N MET A 35 -32.52 23.97 17.71
CA MET A 35 -33.00 24.04 16.33
C MET A 35 -32.22 23.09 15.43
N LYS A 36 -30.88 23.07 15.56
CA LYS A 36 -30.00 22.17 14.79
C LYS A 36 -30.34 20.69 15.06
N LEU A 37 -30.50 20.31 16.32
CA LEU A 37 -30.87 18.93 16.69
C LEU A 37 -32.22 18.49 16.10
N ARG A 38 -33.23 19.37 16.13
CA ARG A 38 -34.55 19.06 15.54
C ARG A 38 -34.51 18.97 14.01
N VAL A 39 -33.65 19.73 13.34
CA VAL A 39 -33.46 19.62 11.89
C VAL A 39 -32.75 18.31 11.57
N HIS A 40 -31.72 17.95 12.34
CA HIS A 40 -30.97 16.71 12.19
C HIS A 40 -31.86 15.48 12.41
N GLU A 41 -32.67 15.44 13.47
CA GLU A 41 -33.64 14.35 13.72
C GLU A 41 -34.64 14.20 12.58
N LYS A 42 -35.14 15.32 12.03
CA LYS A 42 -36.07 15.29 10.90
C LYS A 42 -35.41 14.77 9.62
N ALA A 43 -34.15 15.11 9.38
CA ALA A 43 -33.38 14.59 8.25
C ALA A 43 -33.14 13.09 8.40
N LYS A 44 -32.66 12.65 9.58
CA LYS A 44 -32.50 11.22 9.91
C LYS A 44 -33.77 10.42 9.64
N LYS A 45 -34.91 10.91 10.14
CA LYS A 45 -36.19 10.24 9.99
C LYS A 45 -36.65 10.14 8.53
N LYS A 46 -36.42 11.18 7.72
CA LYS A 46 -36.75 11.15 6.28
C LYS A 46 -35.86 10.20 5.47
N THR A 47 -34.58 10.12 5.82
CA THR A 47 -33.65 9.19 5.15
C THR A 47 -33.99 7.75 5.50
N ALA A 48 -34.20 7.46 6.79
CA ALA A 48 -34.61 6.14 7.28
C ALA A 48 -35.99 5.68 6.77
N GLU A 49 -36.88 6.62 6.42
CA GLU A 49 -38.17 6.32 5.78
C GLU A 49 -38.02 5.91 4.30
N LYS A 50 -36.90 6.23 3.64
CA LYS A 50 -36.71 6.05 2.20
C LYS A 50 -35.72 4.94 1.84
N TYR A 51 -34.68 4.74 2.65
CA TYR A 51 -33.63 3.74 2.42
C TYR A 51 -33.23 3.07 3.74
N SER A 52 -32.93 1.78 3.71
CA SER A 52 -32.30 1.10 4.85
C SER A 52 -30.80 1.42 4.92
N VAL A 53 -30.17 1.13 6.06
CA VAL A 53 -28.72 1.31 6.23
C VAL A 53 -27.98 0.39 5.27
N GLU A 54 -28.41 -0.87 5.15
CA GLU A 54 -27.80 -1.86 4.25
C GLU A 54 -27.82 -1.40 2.78
N GLN A 55 -28.92 -0.82 2.32
CA GLN A 55 -29.01 -0.28 0.95
C GLN A 55 -28.07 0.89 0.69
N LEU A 56 -27.79 1.70 1.72
CA LEU A 56 -26.84 2.80 1.62
C LEU A 56 -25.40 2.29 1.63
N LEU A 57 -25.11 1.22 2.38
CA LEU A 57 -23.79 0.58 2.41
C LEU A 57 -23.50 -0.17 1.11
N GLU A 58 -24.46 -0.91 0.55
CA GLU A 58 -24.33 -1.55 -0.76
C GLU A 58 -24.02 -0.52 -1.85
N LYS A 59 -24.71 0.63 -1.84
CA LYS A 59 -24.37 1.75 -2.73
C LYS A 59 -23.01 2.37 -2.46
N THR A 60 -22.58 2.41 -1.20
CA THR A 60 -21.25 2.92 -0.83
C THR A 60 -20.18 2.02 -1.45
N GLU A 61 -20.33 0.71 -1.30
CA GLU A 61 -19.44 -0.31 -1.85
C GLU A 61 -19.36 -0.23 -3.38
N GLU A 62 -20.49 -0.11 -4.09
CA GLU A 62 -20.49 0.09 -5.56
C GLU A 62 -19.66 1.32 -6.01
N TYR A 63 -19.70 2.42 -5.27
CA TYR A 63 -18.91 3.61 -5.58
C TYR A 63 -17.43 3.46 -5.20
N MET A 64 -17.13 2.71 -4.14
CA MET A 64 -15.75 2.35 -3.79
C MET A 64 -15.13 1.45 -4.86
N ASP A 65 -15.86 0.45 -5.34
CA ASP A 65 -15.40 -0.46 -6.41
C ASP A 65 -15.16 0.26 -7.74
N SER A 66 -15.85 1.38 -7.97
CA SER A 66 -15.65 2.25 -9.13
C SER A 66 -14.69 3.42 -8.89
N PHE A 67 -14.00 3.44 -7.74
CA PHE A 67 -13.02 4.45 -7.32
C PHE A 67 -13.59 5.89 -7.20
N ASP A 68 -14.92 6.04 -7.12
CA ASP A 68 -15.58 7.32 -6.86
C ASP A 68 -15.78 7.51 -5.35
N PHE A 69 -14.68 7.78 -4.66
CA PHE A 69 -14.64 7.92 -3.21
C PHE A 69 -15.42 9.15 -2.70
N GLU A 70 -15.57 10.20 -3.52
CA GLU A 70 -16.38 11.36 -3.17
C GLU A 70 -17.86 10.98 -3.04
N MET A 71 -18.40 10.26 -4.01
CA MET A 71 -19.79 9.79 -3.97
C MET A 71 -19.98 8.71 -2.92
N ALA A 72 -19.03 7.76 -2.78
CA ALA A 72 -19.05 6.77 -1.72
C ALA A 72 -19.18 7.44 -0.33
N GLY A 73 -18.40 8.49 -0.08
CA GLY A 73 -18.44 9.24 1.17
C GLY A 73 -19.82 9.87 1.47
N LEU A 74 -20.54 10.33 0.46
CA LEU A 74 -21.89 10.89 0.65
C LEU A 74 -22.92 9.82 1.03
N PHE A 75 -22.85 8.62 0.44
CA PHE A 75 -23.74 7.51 0.78
C PHE A 75 -23.41 6.94 2.16
N CYS A 76 -22.12 6.78 2.46
CA CYS A 76 -21.63 6.32 3.74
C CYS A 76 -22.03 7.27 4.88
N GLN A 77 -21.86 8.59 4.68
CA GLN A 77 -22.30 9.59 5.64
C GLN A 77 -23.82 9.55 5.88
N ARG A 78 -24.63 9.25 4.86
CA ARG A 78 -26.08 9.07 5.03
C ARG A 78 -26.41 7.82 5.84
N ALA A 79 -25.64 6.74 5.67
CA ALA A 79 -25.77 5.53 6.49
C ALA A 79 -25.49 5.85 7.96
N LEU A 80 -24.41 6.59 8.24
CA LEU A 80 -24.04 7.06 9.58
C LEU A 80 -25.02 8.08 10.16
N ASP A 81 -25.66 8.89 9.32
CA ASP A 81 -26.74 9.77 9.77
C ASP A 81 -27.92 8.95 10.28
N VAL A 82 -28.29 7.86 9.60
CA VAL A 82 -29.38 6.96 10.04
C VAL A 82 -28.96 6.19 11.29
N GLU A 83 -27.81 5.53 11.26
CA GLU A 83 -27.27 4.74 12.36
C GLU A 83 -25.81 5.11 12.63
N SER A 84 -25.60 6.04 13.56
CA SER A 84 -24.26 6.62 13.84
C SER A 84 -23.28 5.67 14.52
N THR A 85 -23.75 4.49 14.94
CA THR A 85 -22.94 3.46 15.59
C THR A 85 -22.82 2.21 14.72
N ASN A 86 -23.22 2.26 13.45
CA ASN A 86 -23.07 1.13 12.54
C ASN A 86 -21.58 0.92 12.24
N LEU A 87 -21.07 -0.26 12.61
CA LEU A 87 -19.63 -0.54 12.56
C LEU A 87 -19.11 -0.59 11.12
N GLN A 88 -19.87 -1.25 10.22
CA GLN A 88 -19.53 -1.36 8.80
C GLN A 88 -19.52 0.01 8.13
N ALA A 89 -20.49 0.87 8.44
CA ALA A 89 -20.51 2.23 7.93
C ALA A 89 -19.30 3.07 8.40
N LEU A 90 -18.90 2.93 9.67
CA LEU A 90 -17.72 3.62 10.19
C LEU A 90 -16.43 3.10 9.53
N ASP A 91 -16.32 1.80 9.31
CA ASP A 91 -15.16 1.17 8.66
C ASP A 91 -15.02 1.65 7.21
N MET A 92 -16.11 1.59 6.43
CA MET A 92 -16.17 2.14 5.07
C MET A 92 -15.82 3.64 5.05
N GLN A 93 -16.33 4.44 5.99
CA GLN A 93 -16.00 5.87 6.07
C GLN A 93 -14.51 6.09 6.38
N GLY A 94 -13.90 5.25 7.21
CA GLY A 94 -12.47 5.28 7.48
C GLY A 94 -11.64 5.03 6.22
N HIS A 95 -11.98 3.98 5.45
CA HIS A 95 -11.36 3.67 4.17
C HIS A 95 -11.50 4.83 3.17
N ILE A 96 -12.72 5.34 2.98
CA ILE A 96 -12.99 6.48 2.08
C ILE A 96 -12.18 7.72 2.48
N CYS A 97 -12.07 8.03 3.78
CA CYS A 97 -11.27 9.17 4.22
C CYS A 97 -9.77 8.98 3.96
N SER A 98 -9.27 7.74 4.04
CA SER A 98 -7.88 7.41 3.69
C SER A 98 -7.61 7.66 2.20
N GLU A 99 -8.47 7.14 1.32
CA GLU A 99 -8.33 7.29 -0.13
C GLU A 99 -8.46 8.75 -0.60
N LEU A 100 -9.29 9.55 0.09
CA LEU A 100 -9.41 10.99 -0.17
C LEU A 100 -8.26 11.83 0.44
N GLY A 101 -7.30 11.20 1.12
CA GLY A 101 -6.16 11.86 1.76
C GLY A 101 -6.50 12.61 3.06
N ASP A 102 -7.72 12.47 3.59
CA ASP A 102 -8.14 13.06 4.87
C ASP A 102 -7.74 12.15 6.04
N THR A 103 -6.42 12.01 6.22
CA THR A 103 -5.79 11.14 7.22
C THR A 103 -6.26 11.45 8.64
N GLN A 104 -6.57 12.71 8.96
CA GLN A 104 -7.03 13.10 10.30
C GLN A 104 -8.45 12.61 10.58
N LYS A 105 -9.37 12.70 9.60
CA LYS A 105 -10.71 12.13 9.77
C LYS A 105 -10.67 10.61 9.81
N ALA A 106 -9.86 9.97 8.97
CA ALA A 106 -9.69 8.51 8.98
C ALA A 106 -9.27 8.02 10.38
N LYS A 107 -8.24 8.65 10.96
CA LYS A 107 -7.78 8.38 12.34
C LYS A 107 -8.89 8.55 13.39
N GLY A 108 -9.64 9.65 13.32
CA GLY A 108 -10.73 9.93 14.26
C GLY A 108 -11.85 8.90 14.22
N ILE A 109 -12.18 8.39 13.03
CA ILE A 109 -13.24 7.39 12.85
C ILE A 109 -12.79 6.02 13.37
N SER A 110 -11.54 5.61 13.10
CA SER A 110 -10.96 4.38 13.67
C SER A 110 -10.95 4.39 15.20
N PHE A 111 -10.77 5.56 15.84
CA PHE A 111 -10.78 5.73 17.29
C PHE A 111 -12.17 5.55 17.93
N MET A 112 -13.26 5.86 17.22
CA MET A 112 -14.62 5.78 17.77
C MET A 112 -15.18 4.34 17.84
N HIS A 113 -14.51 3.37 17.19
CA HIS A 113 -15.00 1.99 17.04
C HIS A 113 -14.32 0.98 18.01
N LEU A 114 -14.00 1.37 19.24
CA LEU A 114 -13.38 0.48 20.23
C LEU A 114 -14.38 -0.57 20.78
N SER A 115 -14.62 -1.63 20.00
CA SER A 115 -14.59 -3.00 20.54
C SER A 115 -13.11 -3.38 20.67
N PRO A 116 -12.47 -3.12 21.82
CA PRO A 116 -11.01 -3.16 21.93
C PRO A 116 -10.41 -4.53 21.60
N ASP A 117 -11.21 -5.59 21.68
CA ASP A 117 -10.74 -6.97 21.62
C ASP A 117 -11.19 -7.73 20.34
N VAL A 118 -11.72 -7.02 19.33
CA VAL A 118 -12.22 -7.62 18.08
C VAL A 118 -11.64 -6.89 16.86
N GLY A 119 -11.04 -7.63 15.92
CA GLY A 119 -10.48 -7.09 14.68
C GLY A 119 -9.11 -6.47 14.88
N HIS A 120 -8.05 -7.13 14.40
CA HIS A 120 -6.67 -6.68 14.56
C HIS A 120 -6.25 -5.64 13.51
N SER A 121 -6.81 -5.70 12.30
CA SER A 121 -6.41 -4.89 11.13
C SER A 121 -6.48 -3.39 11.41
N LYS A 122 -7.48 -2.94 12.18
CA LYS A 122 -7.61 -1.53 12.61
C LYS A 122 -6.41 -1.04 13.42
N TYR A 123 -5.83 -1.90 14.26
CA TYR A 123 -4.66 -1.54 15.05
C TYR A 123 -3.39 -1.55 14.21
N MET A 124 -3.31 -2.43 13.21
CA MET A 124 -2.20 -2.40 12.23
C MET A 124 -2.23 -1.11 11.42
N TYR A 125 -3.40 -0.72 10.92
CA TYR A 125 -3.61 0.55 10.22
C TYR A 125 -3.27 1.76 11.10
N LEU A 126 -3.73 1.75 12.36
CA LEU A 126 -3.37 2.80 13.33
C LEU A 126 -1.86 2.84 13.59
N GLY A 127 -1.20 1.69 13.71
CA GLY A 127 0.26 1.60 13.83
C GLY A 127 0.97 2.26 12.64
N GLN A 128 0.60 1.91 11.40
CA GLN A 128 1.18 2.48 10.18
C GLN A 128 0.92 3.99 10.04
N SER A 129 -0.21 4.47 10.57
CA SER A 129 -0.61 5.88 10.45
C SER A 129 0.01 6.80 11.52
N HIS A 130 0.64 6.24 12.55
CA HIS A 130 1.26 6.99 13.65
C HIS A 130 2.77 6.78 13.65
N THR A 131 3.47 7.51 14.53
CA THR A 131 4.93 7.47 14.63
C THR A 131 5.36 7.27 16.08
N GLY A 132 6.56 6.74 16.28
CA GLY A 132 7.18 6.58 17.58
C GLY A 132 6.40 5.67 18.52
N GLN A 133 6.33 6.04 19.80
CA GLN A 133 5.75 5.19 20.84
C GLN A 133 4.24 4.95 20.66
N GLU A 134 3.52 5.91 20.07
CA GLU A 134 2.09 5.76 19.81
C GLU A 134 1.81 4.64 18.80
N ALA A 135 2.63 4.56 17.74
CA ALA A 135 2.55 3.46 16.76
C ALA A 135 2.85 2.11 17.43
N VAL A 136 3.88 2.05 18.27
CA VAL A 136 4.24 0.85 19.05
C VAL A 136 3.08 0.38 19.92
N ASP A 137 2.37 1.30 20.59
CA ASP A 137 1.23 0.97 21.45
C ASP A 137 0.07 0.38 20.64
N TYR A 138 -0.20 0.92 19.45
CA TYR A 138 -1.20 0.38 18.54
C TYR A 138 -0.84 -1.01 18.03
N TYR A 139 0.38 -1.21 17.53
CA TYR A 139 0.84 -2.55 17.11
C TYR A 139 0.80 -3.55 18.26
N THR A 140 1.21 -3.14 19.46
CA THR A 140 1.14 -3.99 20.66
C THR A 140 -0.29 -4.46 20.92
N LYS A 141 -1.28 -3.55 20.85
CA LYS A 141 -2.68 -3.92 21.02
C LYS A 141 -3.18 -4.79 19.85
N GLY A 142 -2.77 -4.52 18.62
CA GLY A 142 -3.06 -5.32 17.45
C GLY A 142 -2.56 -6.77 17.58
N ILE A 143 -1.33 -6.95 18.04
CA ILE A 143 -0.71 -8.25 18.30
C ILE A 143 -1.47 -9.00 19.40
N GLN A 144 -1.88 -8.33 20.48
CA GLN A 144 -2.71 -8.98 21.51
C GLN A 144 -4.02 -9.52 20.94
N VAL A 145 -4.67 -8.77 20.05
CA VAL A 145 -5.91 -9.20 19.38
C VAL A 145 -5.64 -10.34 18.37
N LEU A 146 -4.54 -10.28 17.63
CA LEU A 146 -4.08 -11.36 16.74
C LEU A 146 -3.90 -12.67 17.52
N LEU A 147 -3.10 -12.64 18.58
CA LEU A 147 -2.80 -13.82 19.39
C LEU A 147 -4.06 -14.40 20.02
N SER A 148 -4.92 -13.54 20.58
CA SER A 148 -6.21 -13.97 21.13
C SER A 148 -7.11 -14.63 20.09
N THR A 149 -7.04 -14.19 18.83
CA THR A 149 -7.82 -14.78 17.74
C THR A 149 -7.24 -16.11 17.29
N LEU A 150 -5.91 -16.21 17.17
CA LEU A 150 -5.20 -17.44 16.85
C LEU A 150 -5.46 -18.54 17.88
N GLU A 151 -5.41 -18.22 19.17
CA GLU A 151 -5.71 -19.15 20.26
C GLU A 151 -7.15 -19.66 20.19
N LYS A 152 -8.12 -18.76 20.04
CA LYS A 152 -9.55 -19.12 19.88
C LYS A 152 -9.78 -20.01 18.66
N ASN A 153 -9.09 -19.74 17.55
CA ASN A 153 -9.21 -20.54 16.33
C ASN A 153 -8.60 -21.95 16.51
N ALA A 154 -7.49 -22.06 17.24
CA ALA A 154 -6.88 -23.35 17.58
C ALA A 154 -7.79 -24.17 18.52
N GLU A 155 -8.46 -23.53 19.46
CA GLU A 155 -9.39 -24.17 20.41
C GLU A 155 -10.73 -24.56 19.77
N ALA A 156 -11.22 -23.79 18.80
CA ALA A 156 -12.52 -24.00 18.16
C ALA A 156 -12.54 -25.12 17.09
N GLY A 157 -11.38 -25.67 16.73
CA GLY A 157 -11.25 -26.86 15.86
C GLY A 157 -11.95 -26.73 14.50
N ALA A 158 -11.32 -26.09 13.51
CA ALA A 158 -11.60 -26.15 12.05
C ALA A 158 -13.07 -26.18 11.56
N ALA A 159 -14.03 -25.74 12.37
CA ALA A 159 -15.45 -25.67 12.01
C ALA A 159 -15.89 -24.21 11.97
N VAL A 160 -15.29 -23.42 11.08
CA VAL A 160 -15.81 -22.09 10.73
C VAL A 160 -16.68 -22.23 9.48
N PRO A 161 -17.95 -21.80 9.50
CA PRO A 161 -18.78 -21.79 8.31
C PRO A 161 -18.21 -20.81 7.29
N HIS A 162 -17.97 -21.29 6.06
CA HIS A 162 -17.70 -20.42 4.91
C HIS A 162 -18.88 -19.46 4.71
N GLY A 163 -18.63 -18.15 4.82
CA GLY A 163 -19.70 -17.16 4.68
C GLY A 163 -19.33 -15.69 4.87
N VAL A 164 -18.13 -15.37 5.35
CA VAL A 164 -17.59 -14.00 5.33
C VAL A 164 -16.14 -14.10 4.87
N ASN A 165 -15.79 -13.40 3.78
CA ASN A 165 -14.42 -13.23 3.28
C ASN A 165 -13.59 -12.41 4.27
N THR A 166 -13.31 -12.95 5.45
CA THR A 166 -12.31 -12.40 6.36
C THR A 166 -11.24 -13.46 6.45
N GLU A 167 -10.12 -13.23 5.76
CA GLU A 167 -8.93 -14.06 5.89
C GLU A 167 -8.63 -14.26 7.38
N LEU A 168 -8.53 -15.52 7.78
CA LEU A 168 -8.26 -15.87 9.17
C LEU A 168 -6.84 -15.41 9.49
N PRO A 169 -6.61 -14.75 10.65
CA PRO A 169 -5.27 -14.35 11.01
C PRO A 169 -4.35 -15.56 11.09
N THR A 170 -3.10 -15.36 10.70
CA THR A 170 -2.05 -16.36 10.60
C THR A 170 -0.86 -16.00 11.50
N ALA A 171 0.07 -16.95 11.69
CA ALA A 171 1.34 -16.66 12.36
C ALA A 171 2.19 -15.63 11.58
N LYS A 172 2.01 -15.55 10.26
CA LYS A 172 2.68 -14.57 9.39
C LYS A 172 2.23 -13.14 9.73
N ASP A 173 0.95 -12.91 10.01
CA ASP A 173 0.46 -11.59 10.43
C ASP A 173 1.11 -11.11 11.73
N VAL A 174 1.32 -12.03 12.67
CA VAL A 174 2.04 -11.74 13.92
C VAL A 174 3.51 -11.40 13.64
N CYS A 175 4.16 -12.17 12.76
CA CYS A 175 5.52 -11.90 12.32
C CYS A 175 5.65 -10.49 11.73
N ILE A 176 4.79 -10.13 10.77
CA ILE A 176 4.81 -8.82 10.10
C ILE A 176 4.57 -7.70 11.12
N ALA A 177 3.62 -7.85 12.04
CA ALA A 177 3.37 -6.84 13.06
C ALA A 177 4.59 -6.61 13.99
N TYR A 178 5.32 -7.66 14.35
CA TYR A 178 6.58 -7.52 15.09
C TYR A 178 7.69 -6.88 14.24
N CYS A 179 7.76 -7.17 12.93
CA CYS A 179 8.67 -6.48 12.02
C CYS A 179 8.39 -4.96 12.02
N SER A 180 7.11 -4.56 11.92
CA SER A 180 6.74 -3.13 11.97
C SER A 180 7.18 -2.46 13.28
N MET A 181 7.02 -3.14 14.43
CA MET A 181 7.49 -2.62 15.71
C MET A 181 9.01 -2.47 15.76
N ALA A 182 9.76 -3.45 15.26
CA ALA A 182 11.21 -3.38 15.19
C ALA A 182 11.71 -2.26 14.28
N GLU A 183 11.05 -2.02 13.15
CA GLU A 183 11.37 -0.92 12.22
C GLU A 183 11.20 0.45 12.88
N ILE A 184 10.13 0.66 13.67
CA ILE A 184 9.94 1.89 14.44
C ILE A 184 11.13 2.17 15.38
N TYR A 185 11.76 1.13 15.94
CA TYR A 185 12.95 1.27 16.78
C TYR A 185 14.26 1.45 15.99
N LEU A 186 14.26 1.22 14.68
CA LEU A 186 15.36 1.59 13.78
C LEU A 186 15.20 2.99 13.19
N THR A 187 13.98 3.54 13.20
CA THR A 187 13.67 4.85 12.62
C THR A 187 13.26 5.86 13.68
N ASP A 188 11.98 5.90 14.08
CA ASP A 188 11.41 6.96 14.91
C ASP A 188 11.98 6.99 16.33
N LEU A 189 12.21 5.81 16.92
CA LEU A 189 12.67 5.64 18.30
C LEU A 189 14.15 5.26 18.38
N CYS A 190 14.91 5.39 17.29
CA CYS A 190 16.31 4.94 17.25
C CYS A 190 17.23 5.65 18.27
N MET A 191 16.85 6.84 18.73
CA MET A 191 17.60 7.65 19.70
C MET A 191 17.20 7.38 21.16
N GLU A 192 16.20 6.53 21.41
CA GLU A 192 15.74 6.21 22.77
C GLU A 192 16.69 5.23 23.48
N GLU A 193 16.78 5.35 24.81
CA GLU A 193 17.57 4.43 25.61
C GLU A 193 17.00 3.01 25.53
N GLY A 194 17.85 2.03 25.18
CA GLY A 194 17.45 0.65 24.97
C GLY A 194 16.71 0.37 23.65
N ALA A 195 16.70 1.31 22.70
CA ALA A 195 16.08 1.11 21.39
C ALA A 195 16.63 -0.11 20.64
N ALA A 196 17.95 -0.29 20.65
CA ALA A 196 18.61 -1.44 20.01
C ALA A 196 18.17 -2.78 20.61
N ASP A 197 18.07 -2.86 21.94
CA ASP A 197 17.63 -4.10 22.63
C ASP A 197 16.19 -4.43 22.28
N LYS A 198 15.30 -3.43 22.29
CA LYS A 198 13.89 -3.61 21.92
C LYS A 198 13.72 -3.99 20.46
N CYS A 199 14.46 -3.34 19.55
CA CYS A 199 14.48 -3.67 18.14
C CYS A 199 14.82 -5.16 17.96
N LYS A 200 15.94 -5.60 18.54
CA LYS A 200 16.38 -7.00 18.50
C LYS A 200 15.33 -7.95 19.08
N GLU A 201 14.75 -7.62 20.23
CA GLU A 201 13.71 -8.43 20.88
C GLU A 201 12.51 -8.64 19.93
N PHE A 202 12.04 -7.59 19.26
CA PHE A 202 10.93 -7.69 18.33
C PHE A 202 11.28 -8.48 17.07
N ILE A 203 12.50 -8.33 16.52
CA ILE A 203 12.96 -9.15 15.40
C ILE A 203 13.02 -10.63 15.80
N GLU A 204 13.58 -10.94 16.98
CA GLU A 204 13.64 -12.31 17.49
C GLU A 204 12.24 -12.90 17.71
N ARG A 205 11.27 -12.09 18.19
CA ARG A 205 9.87 -12.51 18.25
C ARG A 205 9.29 -12.78 16.88
N ALA A 206 9.51 -11.91 15.89
CA ALA A 206 9.04 -12.14 14.52
C ALA A 206 9.54 -13.49 13.98
N LEU A 207 10.84 -13.77 14.13
CA LEU A 207 11.46 -15.02 13.70
C LEU A 207 10.99 -16.26 14.48
N GLN A 208 10.44 -16.11 15.70
CA GLN A 208 9.79 -17.23 16.40
C GLN A 208 8.48 -17.65 15.74
N TYR A 209 7.73 -16.70 15.14
CA TYR A 209 6.50 -17.01 14.42
C TYR A 209 6.76 -17.46 12.98
N HIS A 210 7.76 -16.88 12.32
CA HIS A 210 8.14 -17.26 10.97
C HIS A 210 9.66 -17.14 10.74
N HIS A 211 10.38 -18.22 11.00
CA HIS A 211 11.85 -18.26 11.02
C HIS A 211 12.53 -17.85 9.71
N ASP A 212 11.90 -18.16 8.57
CA ASP A 212 12.42 -17.84 7.24
C ASP A 212 11.62 -16.71 6.58
N ASN A 213 11.03 -15.79 7.36
CA ASN A 213 10.34 -14.64 6.79
C ASN A 213 11.37 -13.67 6.20
N PRO A 214 11.27 -13.32 4.90
CA PRO A 214 12.23 -12.43 4.26
C PRO A 214 12.40 -11.07 4.93
N GLU A 215 11.30 -10.45 5.37
CA GLU A 215 11.30 -9.12 5.98
C GLU A 215 11.95 -9.15 7.36
N ALA A 216 11.64 -10.14 8.18
CA ALA A 216 12.26 -10.33 9.50
C ALA A 216 13.78 -10.56 9.38
N LEU A 217 14.21 -11.33 8.38
CA LEU A 217 15.63 -11.56 8.11
C LEU A 217 16.34 -10.28 7.61
N GLN A 218 15.69 -9.48 6.74
CA GLN A 218 16.20 -8.18 6.29
C GLN A 218 16.31 -7.18 7.44
N LEU A 219 15.36 -7.20 8.37
CA LEU A 219 15.37 -6.35 9.54
C LEU A 219 16.48 -6.74 10.52
N MET A 220 16.73 -8.04 10.70
CA MET A 220 17.89 -8.54 11.44
C MET A 220 19.20 -8.06 10.79
N ALA A 221 19.31 -8.12 9.47
CA ALA A 221 20.47 -7.58 8.76
C ALA A 221 20.67 -6.09 9.04
N SER A 222 19.60 -5.29 8.93
CA SER A 222 19.60 -3.84 9.20
C SER A 222 20.05 -3.52 10.63
N TYR A 223 19.56 -4.27 11.62
CA TYR A 223 20.00 -4.18 13.01
C TYR A 223 21.49 -4.52 13.17
N LEU A 224 21.97 -5.58 12.50
CA LEU A 224 23.36 -6.01 12.57
C LEU A 224 24.33 -5.00 11.93
N PHE A 225 23.95 -4.38 10.82
CA PHE A 225 24.73 -3.28 10.22
C PHE A 225 24.78 -2.07 11.15
N SER A 226 23.66 -1.68 11.75
CA SER A 226 23.58 -0.57 12.72
C SER A 226 24.40 -0.83 13.99
N THR A 227 24.76 -2.08 14.27
CA THR A 227 25.57 -2.49 15.43
C THR A 227 26.98 -2.94 15.02
N GLU A 228 27.44 -2.57 13.82
CA GLU A 228 28.78 -2.86 13.27
C GLU A 228 29.12 -4.35 13.13
N ARG A 229 28.13 -5.24 13.11
CA ARG A 229 28.27 -6.70 12.93
C ARG A 229 28.07 -7.08 11.45
N ASN A 230 28.82 -6.43 10.57
CA ASN A 230 28.59 -6.44 9.12
C ASN A 230 28.59 -7.82 8.49
N GLN A 231 29.52 -8.70 8.89
CA GLN A 231 29.60 -10.05 8.34
C GLN A 231 28.35 -10.89 8.66
N GLU A 232 27.87 -10.81 9.90
CA GLU A 232 26.64 -11.51 10.30
C GLU A 232 25.41 -10.90 9.63
N GLY A 233 25.34 -9.56 9.57
CA GLY A 233 24.26 -8.87 8.87
C GLY A 233 24.15 -9.28 7.41
N LYS A 234 25.29 -9.43 6.74
CA LYS A 234 25.38 -9.91 5.36
C LYS A 234 24.87 -11.34 5.19
N GLU A 235 25.16 -12.24 6.14
CA GLU A 235 24.64 -13.61 6.11
C GLU A 235 23.11 -13.65 6.19
N TYR A 236 22.51 -12.84 7.07
CA TYR A 236 21.06 -12.69 7.16
C TYR A 236 20.44 -12.09 5.89
N LEU A 237 21.08 -11.05 5.33
CA LEU A 237 20.63 -10.40 4.11
C LEU A 237 20.61 -11.37 2.93
N LEU A 238 21.72 -12.08 2.69
CA LEU A 238 21.83 -13.05 1.62
C LEU A 238 20.89 -14.24 1.81
N LYS A 239 20.69 -14.68 3.07
CA LYS A 239 19.68 -15.69 3.39
C LYS A 239 18.28 -15.22 2.99
N SER A 240 17.89 -14.00 3.35
CA SER A 240 16.59 -13.44 2.95
C SER A 240 16.44 -13.43 1.44
N VAL A 241 17.39 -12.82 0.73
CA VAL A 241 17.36 -12.71 -0.74
C VAL A 241 17.26 -14.09 -1.41
N GLY A 242 17.99 -15.09 -0.91
CA GLY A 242 17.95 -16.44 -1.43
C GLY A 242 16.58 -17.13 -1.35
N LEU A 243 15.69 -16.67 -0.46
CA LEU A 243 14.36 -17.25 -0.27
C LEU A 243 13.34 -16.77 -1.32
N TRP A 244 13.38 -15.49 -1.72
CA TRP A 244 12.33 -14.90 -2.56
C TRP A 244 12.79 -14.51 -3.97
N LEU A 245 14.08 -14.22 -4.17
CA LEU A 245 14.61 -13.80 -5.48
C LEU A 245 14.40 -14.85 -6.58
N PRO A 246 14.57 -16.18 -6.33
CA PRO A 246 14.29 -17.19 -7.35
C PRO A 246 12.82 -17.21 -7.77
N ALA A 247 11.89 -17.07 -6.82
CA ALA A 247 10.45 -17.05 -7.09
C ALA A 247 10.06 -15.81 -7.91
N GLN A 248 10.61 -14.65 -7.57
CA GLN A 248 10.40 -13.42 -8.34
C GLN A 248 10.89 -13.55 -9.79
N LYS A 249 12.07 -14.13 -10.01
CA LYS A 249 12.61 -14.38 -11.36
C LYS A 249 11.71 -15.27 -12.19
N GLN A 250 11.15 -16.31 -11.56
CA GLN A 250 10.23 -17.23 -12.23
C GLN A 250 8.94 -16.50 -12.60
N SER A 251 8.34 -15.76 -11.66
CA SER A 251 7.15 -14.94 -11.91
C SER A 251 7.35 -13.93 -13.06
N ALA A 252 8.50 -13.26 -13.12
CA ALA A 252 8.80 -12.32 -14.22
C ALA A 252 9.01 -13.02 -15.59
N ALA A 253 9.38 -14.30 -15.59
CA ALA A 253 9.64 -15.08 -16.81
C ALA A 253 8.40 -15.85 -17.32
N SER A 254 7.39 -16.06 -16.48
CA SER A 254 6.18 -16.81 -16.81
C SER A 254 4.92 -15.98 -16.62
N PHE A 255 4.10 -15.84 -17.67
CA PHE A 255 2.72 -15.29 -17.61
C PHE A 255 1.72 -16.20 -16.84
N SER A 256 2.17 -16.91 -15.80
CA SER A 256 1.33 -17.81 -15.01
C SER A 256 0.69 -17.08 -13.83
N THR A 257 -0.56 -17.42 -13.55
CA THR A 257 -1.45 -16.87 -12.52
C THR A 257 -0.76 -16.58 -11.18
N GLU A 258 -0.86 -15.31 -10.77
CA GLU A 258 -0.06 -14.61 -9.76
C GLU A 258 -0.37 -15.02 -8.31
N GLU A 259 -1.45 -15.77 -8.07
CA GLU A 259 -2.11 -15.81 -6.76
C GLU A 259 -1.41 -16.67 -5.69
N ASP A 260 -0.66 -17.72 -6.06
CA ASP A 260 -0.01 -18.62 -5.08
C ASP A 260 1.46 -18.25 -4.77
N MET A 261 2.11 -17.39 -5.57
CA MET A 261 3.53 -17.00 -5.40
C MET A 261 3.73 -15.60 -4.81
N GLN A 262 2.67 -14.81 -4.68
CA GLN A 262 2.74 -13.42 -4.22
C GLN A 262 3.05 -13.33 -2.72
N ASP A 263 2.74 -14.37 -1.96
CA ASP A 263 2.87 -14.40 -0.51
C ASP A 263 4.34 -14.46 -0.02
N ASP A 264 5.26 -14.99 -0.82
CA ASP A 264 6.67 -15.17 -0.43
C ASP A 264 7.59 -14.03 -0.91
N ILE A 265 7.08 -13.11 -1.73
CA ILE A 265 7.85 -11.98 -2.25
C ILE A 265 7.64 -10.78 -1.33
N PRO A 266 8.72 -10.17 -0.79
CA PRO A 266 8.59 -8.98 0.06
C PRO A 266 7.91 -7.82 -0.68
N PRO A 267 7.23 -6.92 0.07
CA PRO A 267 6.64 -5.72 -0.52
C PRO A 267 7.72 -4.84 -1.17
N TYR A 268 7.27 -3.97 -2.08
CA TYR A 268 8.16 -3.13 -2.89
C TYR A 268 9.18 -2.35 -2.05
N GLU A 269 8.74 -1.69 -0.97
CA GLU A 269 9.63 -0.90 -0.11
C GLU A 269 10.71 -1.76 0.56
N SER A 270 10.35 -2.97 1.05
CA SER A 270 11.32 -3.92 1.61
C SER A 270 12.34 -4.38 0.57
N ARG A 271 11.93 -4.57 -0.70
CA ARG A 271 12.87 -4.88 -1.80
C ARG A 271 13.80 -3.72 -2.13
N VAL A 272 13.30 -2.48 -2.10
CA VAL A 272 14.13 -1.27 -2.28
C VAL A 272 15.16 -1.15 -1.16
N THR A 273 14.74 -1.33 0.10
CA THR A 273 15.65 -1.35 1.25
C THR A 273 16.69 -2.46 1.13
N THR A 274 16.29 -3.65 0.69
CA THR A 274 17.23 -4.76 0.42
C THR A 274 18.30 -4.35 -0.60
N ALA A 275 17.92 -3.71 -1.70
CA ALA A 275 18.88 -3.27 -2.71
C ALA A 275 19.90 -2.28 -2.13
N LYS A 276 19.47 -1.34 -1.28
CA LYS A 276 20.37 -0.41 -0.57
C LYS A 276 21.38 -1.15 0.31
N LEU A 277 20.91 -2.14 1.08
CA LEU A 277 21.77 -2.95 1.96
C LEU A 277 22.75 -3.83 1.17
N LEU A 278 22.34 -4.35 0.01
CA LEU A 278 23.23 -5.11 -0.88
C LEU A 278 24.33 -4.21 -1.47
N ILE A 279 23.99 -2.98 -1.83
CA ILE A 279 24.98 -1.98 -2.27
C ILE A 279 25.98 -1.68 -1.16
N GLU A 280 25.49 -1.45 0.07
CA GLU A 280 26.33 -1.16 1.24
C GLU A 280 27.28 -2.33 1.58
N THR A 281 26.86 -3.56 1.33
CA THR A 281 27.68 -4.78 1.55
C THR A 281 28.49 -5.22 0.33
N GLU A 282 28.50 -4.39 -0.71
CA GLU A 282 29.20 -4.59 -1.99
C GLU A 282 28.75 -5.84 -2.79
N GLU A 283 27.53 -6.31 -2.54
CA GLU A 283 26.89 -7.44 -3.24
C GLU A 283 26.22 -6.99 -4.55
N TYR A 284 27.01 -6.38 -5.43
CA TYR A 284 26.51 -5.75 -6.66
C TYR A 284 25.88 -6.75 -7.64
N GLU A 285 26.45 -7.95 -7.77
CA GLU A 285 25.93 -9.00 -8.67
C GLU A 285 24.49 -9.42 -8.29
N VAL A 286 24.19 -9.44 -6.99
CA VAL A 286 22.87 -9.78 -6.47
C VAL A 286 21.89 -8.62 -6.66
N THR A 287 22.39 -7.39 -6.71
CA THR A 287 21.57 -6.16 -6.85
C THR A 287 21.15 -5.89 -8.30
N CYS A 288 21.99 -6.24 -9.29
CA CYS A 288 21.96 -5.62 -10.62
C CYS A 288 20.95 -6.17 -11.65
N ALA A 289 20.23 -7.28 -11.40
CA ALA A 289 19.40 -7.89 -12.46
C ALA A 289 17.93 -8.25 -12.08
N PRO A 290 17.59 -8.70 -10.86
CA PRO A 290 16.23 -9.21 -10.60
C PRO A 290 15.49 -8.60 -9.40
N THR A 291 16.21 -8.12 -8.39
CA THR A 291 15.69 -7.48 -7.16
C THR A 291 14.92 -6.20 -7.49
N LEU A 292 15.42 -5.46 -8.48
CA LEU A 292 14.96 -4.13 -8.90
C LEU A 292 14.14 -4.13 -10.22
N CYS A 293 14.24 -5.16 -11.07
CA CYS A 293 13.77 -5.08 -12.47
C CYS A 293 12.24 -4.99 -12.66
N CYS A 294 11.42 -5.41 -11.68
CA CYS A 294 9.96 -5.45 -11.85
C CYS A 294 9.24 -4.11 -11.64
N CYS A 295 9.95 -3.05 -11.24
CA CYS A 295 9.32 -1.79 -10.81
C CYS A 295 9.82 -0.62 -11.66
N TRP A 296 8.92 -0.06 -12.48
CA TRP A 296 9.13 1.11 -13.34
C TRP A 296 9.27 2.43 -12.56
N SER A 297 9.97 2.42 -11.42
CA SER A 297 10.17 3.59 -10.57
C SER A 297 11.51 4.27 -10.88
N VAL A 298 11.51 5.59 -10.92
CA VAL A 298 12.73 6.41 -11.07
C VAL A 298 13.79 6.03 -10.04
N PHE A 299 13.37 5.70 -8.81
CA PHE A 299 14.26 5.29 -7.72
C PHE A 299 15.04 4.01 -8.05
N VAL A 300 14.39 3.09 -8.75
CA VAL A 300 14.97 1.80 -9.15
C VAL A 300 16.03 2.02 -10.23
N TRP A 301 15.73 2.85 -11.23
CA TRP A 301 16.69 3.24 -12.27
C TRP A 301 17.92 3.93 -11.69
N TYR A 302 17.71 4.82 -10.72
CA TYR A 302 18.79 5.47 -9.98
C TYR A 302 19.70 4.45 -9.28
N LEU A 303 19.12 3.52 -8.49
CA LEU A 303 19.88 2.50 -7.78
C LEU A 303 20.62 1.55 -8.74
N SER A 304 19.97 1.10 -9.81
CA SER A 304 20.60 0.25 -10.82
C SER A 304 21.78 0.95 -11.48
N GLY A 305 21.63 2.21 -11.88
CA GLY A 305 22.74 3.01 -12.39
C GLY A 305 23.87 3.16 -11.37
N TRP A 306 23.52 3.33 -10.08
CA TRP A 306 24.51 3.50 -9.02
C TRP A 306 25.34 2.23 -8.80
N VAL A 307 24.70 1.06 -8.86
CA VAL A 307 25.39 -0.23 -8.86
C VAL A 307 26.36 -0.34 -10.05
N CYS A 308 25.91 0.00 -11.26
CA CYS A 308 26.77 0.00 -12.45
C CYS A 308 27.97 0.95 -12.28
N HIS A 309 27.75 2.15 -11.75
CA HIS A 309 28.81 3.13 -11.49
C HIS A 309 29.88 2.56 -10.55
N LEU A 310 29.46 1.96 -9.42
CA LEU A 310 30.36 1.36 -8.44
C LEU A 310 31.14 0.17 -9.02
N GLN A 311 30.51 -0.64 -9.87
CA GLN A 311 31.19 -1.74 -10.57
C GLN A 311 32.25 -1.21 -11.54
N LEU A 312 31.93 -0.16 -12.30
CA LEU A 312 32.87 0.49 -13.23
C LEU A 312 34.07 1.12 -12.50
N GLU A 313 33.84 1.80 -11.38
CA GLU A 313 34.94 2.35 -10.57
C GLU A 313 35.84 1.25 -10.01
N LYS A 314 35.28 0.14 -9.50
CA LYS A 314 36.10 -1.02 -9.08
C LYS A 314 36.87 -1.65 -10.24
N ALA A 315 36.25 -1.77 -11.41
CA ALA A 315 36.89 -2.32 -12.59
C ALA A 315 38.07 -1.44 -13.06
N LYS A 316 37.91 -0.11 -12.97
CA LYS A 316 38.93 0.90 -13.25
C LYS A 316 40.07 0.88 -12.23
N GLU A 317 39.80 0.74 -10.94
CA GLU A 317 40.86 0.57 -9.92
C GLU A 317 41.69 -0.70 -10.16
N GLN A 318 41.04 -1.82 -10.52
CA GLN A 318 41.74 -3.05 -10.89
C GLN A 318 42.51 -2.88 -12.19
N GLN A 319 41.94 -2.15 -13.15
CA GLN A 319 42.60 -1.83 -14.41
C GLN A 319 43.91 -1.07 -14.20
N GLU A 320 43.89 -0.01 -13.39
CA GLU A 320 45.07 0.79 -13.07
C GLU A 320 46.15 -0.03 -12.35
N ARG A 321 45.73 -0.97 -11.49
CA ARG A 321 46.64 -1.90 -10.80
C ARG A 321 47.30 -2.88 -11.76
N ASP A 322 46.53 -3.43 -12.69
CA ASP A 322 46.97 -4.49 -13.60
C ASP A 322 47.57 -3.95 -14.91
N GLY A 323 47.42 -2.65 -15.18
CA GLY A 323 47.90 -2.00 -16.39
C GLY A 323 47.21 -2.48 -17.67
N ARG A 324 45.93 -2.89 -17.57
CA ARG A 324 45.12 -3.33 -18.72
C ARG A 324 44.43 -2.16 -19.40
N ASP A 325 44.05 -2.34 -20.66
CA ASP A 325 43.22 -1.37 -21.38
C ASP A 325 41.72 -1.55 -21.04
N VAL A 326 40.94 -0.49 -21.26
CA VAL A 326 39.47 -0.51 -21.12
C VAL A 326 38.89 -1.46 -22.16
N THR A 327 37.98 -2.34 -21.73
CA THR A 327 37.28 -3.25 -22.64
C THR A 327 36.15 -2.55 -23.37
N GLU A 328 35.73 -3.09 -24.52
CA GLU A 328 34.59 -2.58 -25.27
C GLU A 328 33.30 -2.60 -24.43
N VAL A 329 33.11 -3.65 -23.63
CA VAL A 329 31.96 -3.80 -22.72
C VAL A 329 31.92 -2.67 -21.68
N GLU A 330 33.05 -2.37 -21.03
CA GLU A 330 33.13 -1.28 -20.04
C GLU A 330 32.83 0.08 -20.67
N ALA A 331 33.28 0.31 -21.92
CA ALA A 331 32.98 1.53 -22.64
C ALA A 331 31.50 1.66 -23.02
N GLU A 332 30.85 0.55 -23.41
CA GLU A 332 29.42 0.49 -23.68
C GLU A 332 28.59 0.73 -22.41
N GLU A 333 28.94 0.10 -21.29
CA GLU A 333 28.31 0.30 -19.99
C GLU A 333 28.44 1.74 -19.51
N TRP A 334 29.63 2.33 -19.66
CA TRP A 334 29.86 3.75 -19.35
C TRP A 334 28.95 4.68 -20.18
N LYS A 335 28.82 4.40 -21.47
CA LYS A 335 27.95 5.17 -22.37
C LYS A 335 26.47 5.00 -21.99
N ALA A 336 26.03 3.78 -21.70
CA ALA A 336 24.66 3.49 -21.30
C ALA A 336 24.30 4.18 -19.98
N LEU A 337 25.21 4.16 -19.00
CA LEU A 337 25.02 4.82 -17.72
C LEU A 337 24.90 6.35 -17.85
N LYS A 338 25.75 6.94 -18.70
CA LYS A 338 25.68 8.37 -19.04
C LYS A 338 24.34 8.73 -19.68
N GLU A 339 23.85 7.92 -20.62
CA GLU A 339 22.56 8.13 -21.25
C GLU A 339 21.41 8.02 -20.24
N LEU A 340 21.43 7.02 -19.37
CA LEU A 340 20.45 6.82 -18.30
C LEU A 340 20.35 8.07 -17.42
N TYR A 341 21.47 8.55 -16.87
CA TYR A 341 21.46 9.71 -15.97
C TYR A 341 21.15 11.03 -16.67
N SER A 342 21.46 11.18 -17.96
CA SER A 342 21.06 12.38 -18.72
C SER A 342 19.54 12.52 -18.85
N LYS A 343 18.84 11.38 -18.89
CA LYS A 343 17.38 11.28 -19.06
C LYS A 343 16.64 11.12 -17.74
N LEU A 344 17.32 10.72 -16.67
CA LEU A 344 16.70 10.53 -15.36
C LEU A 344 16.17 11.87 -14.84
N ARG A 345 14.92 11.86 -14.42
CA ARG A 345 14.22 13.01 -13.81
C ARG A 345 13.61 12.54 -12.51
N CYS A 346 13.91 13.22 -11.42
CA CYS A 346 13.34 12.94 -10.11
C CYS A 346 12.95 14.25 -9.43
N ASP A 347 11.84 14.19 -8.67
CA ASP A 347 11.40 15.32 -7.82
C ASP A 347 12.17 15.36 -6.49
N ASP A 348 12.95 14.31 -6.19
CA ASP A 348 13.81 14.23 -5.00
C ASP A 348 15.11 15.00 -5.24
N GLN A 349 15.20 16.18 -4.64
CA GLN A 349 16.32 17.11 -4.83
C GLN A 349 17.69 16.50 -4.44
N PRO A 350 17.86 15.84 -3.28
CA PRO A 350 19.13 15.17 -2.95
C PRO A 350 19.55 14.11 -3.97
N MET A 351 18.61 13.31 -4.47
CA MET A 351 18.90 12.33 -5.52
C MET A 351 19.31 13.01 -6.82
N LEU A 352 18.61 14.08 -7.22
CA LEU A 352 18.94 14.82 -8.43
C LEU A 352 20.35 15.40 -8.38
N GLU A 353 20.73 16.00 -7.24
CA GLU A 353 22.09 16.51 -7.01
C GLU A 353 23.15 15.42 -7.16
N HIS A 354 22.88 14.21 -6.66
CA HIS A 354 23.80 13.10 -6.81
C HIS A 354 23.86 12.57 -8.26
N VAL A 355 22.72 12.52 -8.96
CA VAL A 355 22.67 12.16 -10.39
C VAL A 355 23.46 13.16 -11.22
N GLU A 356 23.37 14.46 -10.92
CA GLU A 356 24.16 15.51 -11.55
C GLU A 356 25.66 15.34 -11.30
N GLN A 357 26.05 15.03 -10.05
CA GLN A 357 27.44 14.73 -9.70
C GLN A 357 27.96 13.55 -10.51
N LEU A 358 27.22 12.44 -10.52
CA LEU A 358 27.57 11.23 -11.27
C LEU A 358 27.71 11.49 -12.76
N LEU A 359 26.76 12.24 -13.32
CA LEU A 359 26.79 12.60 -14.72
C LEU A 359 28.01 13.47 -15.06
N GLY A 360 28.41 14.37 -14.15
CA GLY A 360 29.64 15.15 -14.26
C GLY A 360 30.90 14.29 -14.22
N GLU A 361 30.97 13.30 -13.33
CA GLU A 361 32.07 12.30 -13.26
C GLU A 361 32.16 11.46 -14.55
N LEU A 362 31.01 11.13 -15.14
CA LEU A 362 30.90 10.44 -16.44
C LEU A 362 31.17 11.35 -17.66
N GLY A 363 31.39 12.65 -17.45
CA GLY A 363 31.64 13.66 -18.49
C GLY A 363 30.40 14.04 -19.32
N GLY A 364 29.21 13.99 -18.72
CA GLY A 364 27.92 14.39 -19.30
C GLY A 364 27.30 15.63 -18.68
N GLU A 365 26.20 16.07 -19.26
CA GLU A 365 25.34 17.15 -18.76
C GLU A 365 23.89 16.68 -18.82
N LEU A 366 23.05 17.15 -17.90
CA LEU A 366 21.61 16.86 -17.95
C LEU A 366 21.03 17.42 -19.25
N ALA A 367 20.14 16.67 -19.90
CA ALA A 367 19.38 17.23 -21.00
C ALA A 367 18.59 18.44 -20.48
N GLY A 368 18.69 19.61 -21.11
CA GLY A 368 17.89 20.77 -20.70
C GLY A 368 16.40 20.57 -21.00
N GLU A 369 15.51 21.22 -20.26
CA GLU A 369 14.13 21.45 -20.68
C GLU A 369 14.10 22.49 -21.81
N GLU A 370 14.49 22.09 -23.04
CA GLU A 370 14.05 22.65 -24.32
C GLU A 370 14.97 22.17 -25.44
N GLY A 371 14.37 21.52 -26.44
CA GLY A 371 15.00 21.17 -27.70
C GLY A 371 14.64 19.76 -28.09
N ASP A 372 13.67 19.62 -29.00
CA ASP A 372 13.48 18.44 -29.82
C ASP A 372 14.84 17.80 -30.13
N ALA A 373 15.09 16.62 -29.55
CA ALA A 373 16.09 15.76 -30.14
C ALA A 373 15.63 15.52 -31.59
N PRO A 374 16.47 15.76 -32.61
CA PRO A 374 16.09 15.38 -33.96
C PRO A 374 15.81 13.88 -33.90
N LEU A 375 14.58 13.50 -34.25
CA LEU A 375 14.21 12.12 -34.52
C LEU A 375 15.31 11.56 -35.41
N ASN A 376 16.10 10.64 -34.86
CA ASN A 376 17.05 9.90 -35.67
C ASN A 376 16.18 9.02 -36.59
N GLU A 377 16.03 9.45 -37.85
CA GLU A 377 15.25 8.82 -38.92
C GLU A 377 15.84 7.46 -39.37
N ASP A 378 16.29 6.62 -38.44
CA ASP A 378 16.76 5.25 -38.71
C ASP A 378 16.09 4.23 -37.77
N TYR A 379 14.78 4.38 -37.58
CA TYR A 379 13.93 3.27 -37.15
C TYR A 379 13.02 2.91 -38.32
N GLU A 380 13.48 1.99 -39.18
CA GLU A 380 12.62 1.26 -40.10
C GLU A 380 11.74 0.31 -39.28
N PRO A 381 10.42 0.54 -39.17
CA PRO A 381 9.52 -0.44 -38.60
C PRO A 381 9.48 -1.62 -39.57
N CYS A 382 9.79 -2.84 -39.11
CA CYS A 382 9.49 -4.05 -39.86
C CYS A 382 8.00 -4.03 -40.23
N SER A 383 7.74 -3.78 -41.51
CA SER A 383 6.45 -3.93 -42.16
C SER A 383 6.20 -5.43 -42.29
N ASP A 384 5.44 -6.00 -41.36
CA ASP A 384 4.66 -7.21 -41.61
C ASP A 384 3.54 -6.81 -42.58
N ASP A 385 3.74 -7.05 -43.87
CA ASP A 385 2.70 -7.18 -44.89
C ASP A 385 3.34 -7.83 -46.12
N ASP A 386 3.32 -9.16 -46.16
CA ASP A 386 3.45 -9.95 -47.39
C ASP A 386 2.38 -11.05 -47.34
N GLU A 387 1.15 -10.68 -47.69
CA GLU A 387 0.14 -11.62 -48.19
C GLU A 387 0.07 -11.53 -49.72
N GLU A 388 0.01 -12.71 -50.32
CA GLU A 388 -0.38 -13.05 -51.71
C GLU A 388 0.72 -13.04 -52.80
N GLU A 389 1.04 -14.23 -53.32
CA GLU A 389 0.63 -14.58 -54.70
C GLU A 389 0.75 -16.10 -54.97
N GLU A 390 -0.38 -16.70 -55.35
CA GLU A 390 -0.48 -18.02 -56.00
C GLU A 390 0.16 -17.96 -57.40
N GLU A 391 1.02 -18.91 -57.75
CA GLU A 391 1.08 -19.46 -59.12
C GLU A 391 1.54 -20.92 -59.08
N GLY A 392 0.58 -21.85 -59.04
CA GLY A 392 0.80 -23.24 -59.40
C GLY A 392 0.47 -23.43 -60.88
N ASP A 393 1.46 -23.27 -61.75
CA ASP A 393 1.29 -23.47 -63.18
C ASP A 393 1.41 -24.95 -63.56
N ASP A 394 0.46 -25.33 -64.40
CA ASP A 394 0.08 -26.65 -64.86
C ASP A 394 0.98 -27.04 -66.03
N VAL A 395 1.67 -28.18 -65.95
CA VAL A 395 2.44 -28.72 -67.09
C VAL A 395 1.89 -30.09 -67.45
N GLU A 396 0.84 -30.08 -68.26
CA GLU A 396 0.33 -31.26 -68.95
C GLU A 396 1.16 -31.62 -70.19
N ALA A 397 1.30 -32.93 -70.37
CA ALA A 397 1.43 -33.69 -71.62
C ALA A 397 2.84 -34.00 -72.19
N PRO A 398 3.03 -35.11 -72.94
CA PRO A 398 1.99 -35.95 -73.58
C PRO A 398 2.12 -37.49 -73.44
N MET A 399 1.00 -38.11 -73.84
CA MET A 399 0.70 -39.52 -74.13
C MET A 399 1.82 -40.42 -74.65
N GLU A 400 1.76 -41.72 -74.30
CA GLU A 400 1.80 -42.82 -75.28
C GLU A 400 1.04 -44.07 -74.79
N HIS A 401 0.02 -44.42 -75.61
CA HIS A 401 -0.75 -45.65 -75.84
C HIS A 401 -0.99 -46.73 -74.78
#